data_AF-A0A7J6S1Y8-F1
#
_entry.id   AF-A0A7J6S1Y8-F1
#
_cell.length_a   1.000
_cell.length_b   1.000
_cell.length_c   1.000
_cell.angle_alpha   90.00
_cell.angle_beta   90.00
_cell.angle_gamma   90.00
#
_symmetry.space_group_name_H-M   'P 1'
#
loop_
_entity.id
_entity.type
_entity.pdbx_description
1 polymer ?
#
loop_
_entity_poly.entity_id
_entity_poly.type
_entity_poly.pdbx_seq_one_letter_code
_entity_poly.pdbx_strand_id
1 'polypeptide(L)'
;MTTSAVFHGILNFFGICVNVRNVCVFMAPVFSAFTAIAAFLLTKEVTGRPEAGLFSALFLGICPSYLSRSVAGSYDNEAVAIFALANTFYVFVKAVNTGSMLWSMLAAVA
;
A
#
# COMPACT_ATOMS: atom_id res chain seq x y z
N MET A 1 -12.27 8.61 7.13
CA MET A 1 -11.25 7.65 7.62
C MET A 1 -10.22 8.37 8.47
N THR A 2 -9.65 7.70 9.47
CA THR A 2 -8.55 8.24 10.29
C THR A 2 -7.29 8.48 9.45
N THR A 3 -7.03 7.64 8.45
CA THR A 3 -5.88 7.78 7.52
C THR A 3 -5.84 9.15 6.85
N SER A 4 -6.95 9.63 6.26
CA SER A 4 -6.97 10.94 5.60
C SER A 4 -6.84 12.11 6.57
N ALA A 5 -7.33 11.97 7.80
CA ALA A 5 -7.17 12.98 8.84
C ALA A 5 -5.70 13.10 9.27
N VAL A 6 -4.99 11.97 9.41
CA VAL A 6 -3.55 11.95 9.69
C VAL A 6 -2.76 12.59 8.54
N PHE A 7 -3.04 12.22 7.28
CA PHE A 7 -2.39 12.83 6.12
C PHE A 7 -2.62 14.34 6.04
N HIS A 8 -3.86 14.81 6.28
CA HIS A 8 -4.17 16.24 6.32
C HIS A 8 -3.46 16.97 7.48
N GLY A 9 -3.39 16.36 8.66
CA GLY A 9 -2.66 16.90 9.80
C GLY A 9 -1.16 17.04 9.54
N ILE A 10 -0.54 16.04 8.91
CA ILE A 10 0.87 16.08 8.51
C ILE A 10 1.10 17.20 7.48
N LEU A 11 0.26 17.30 6.46
CA LEU A 11 0.38 18.35 5.43
C LEU A 11 0.27 19.76 6.03
N ASN A 12 -0.69 19.97 6.93
CA ASN A 12 -0.83 21.24 7.63
C ASN A 12 0.34 21.55 8.57
N PHE A 13 0.93 20.53 9.20
CA PHE A 13 2.13 20.70 10.03
C PHE A 13 3.32 21.23 9.22
N PHE A 14 3.47 20.79 7.98
CA PHE A 14 4.48 21.32 7.04
C PHE A 14 4.09 22.64 6.36
N GLY A 15 2.98 23.27 6.76
CA GLY A 15 2.51 24.55 6.21
C GLY A 15 1.85 24.43 4.84
N ILE A 16 1.50 23.22 4.38
CA ILE A 16 0.82 23.00 3.10
C ILE A 16 -0.69 22.98 3.34
N CYS A 17 -1.32 24.14 3.20
CA CYS A 17 -2.77 24.32 3.40
C CYS A 17 -3.58 23.74 2.22
N VAL A 18 -3.79 22.43 2.22
CA VAL A 18 -4.63 21.74 1.23
C VAL A 18 -6.01 21.47 1.81
N ASN A 19 -7.06 21.75 1.03
CA ASN A 19 -8.43 21.46 1.45
C ASN A 19 -8.63 19.94 1.70
N VAL A 20 -9.35 19.57 2.76
CA VAL A 20 -9.56 18.16 3.16
C VAL A 20 -10.12 17.32 2.01
N ARG A 21 -10.98 17.91 1.18
CA ARG A 21 -11.53 17.27 -0.02
C ARG A 21 -10.45 16.79 -0.98
N ASN A 22 -9.42 17.60 -1.23
CA ASN A 22 -8.36 17.25 -2.16
C ASN A 22 -7.51 16.10 -1.60
N VAL A 23 -7.28 16.08 -0.28
CA VAL A 23 -6.59 14.96 0.39
C VAL A 23 -7.39 13.67 0.20
N CYS A 24 -8.71 13.70 0.37
CA CYS A 24 -9.56 12.52 0.17
C CYS A 24 -9.55 12.05 -1.29
N VAL A 25 -9.58 12.96 -2.28
CA VAL A 25 -9.60 12.61 -3.71
C VAL A 25 -8.31 11.92 -4.15
N PHE A 26 -7.16 12.39 -3.69
CA PHE A 26 -5.85 11.85 -4.07
C PHE A 26 -5.37 10.68 -3.20
N MET A 27 -6.15 10.31 -2.19
CA MET A 27 -5.77 9.21 -1.28
C MET A 27 -5.63 7.88 -2.02
N ALA A 28 -6.63 7.52 -2.84
CA ALA A 28 -6.65 6.22 -3.52
C ALA A 28 -5.48 6.02 -4.51
N PRO A 29 -5.12 7.00 -5.37
CA PRO A 29 -3.92 6.90 -6.20
C PRO A 29 -2.62 6.77 -5.41
N VAL A 30 -2.47 7.47 -4.28
CA VAL A 30 -1.28 7.38 -3.44
C VAL A 30 -1.13 5.99 -2.83
N PHE A 31 -2.21 5.43 -2.29
CA PHE A 31 -2.19 4.06 -1.77
C PHE A 31 -1.98 3.01 -2.88
N SER A 32 -2.50 3.23 -4.08
CA SER A 32 -2.24 2.37 -5.25
C SER A 32 -0.75 2.28 -5.60
N ALA A 33 -0.03 3.40 -5.56
CA ALA A 33 1.41 3.41 -5.76
C ALA A 33 2.15 2.60 -4.67
N PHE A 34 1.73 2.73 -3.41
CA PHE A 34 2.31 1.93 -2.32
C PHE A 34 1.99 0.44 -2.44
N THR A 35 0.80 0.06 -2.93
CA THR A 35 0.47 -1.34 -3.20
C THR A 35 1.38 -1.95 -4.26
N ALA A 36 1.75 -1.20 -5.30
CA ALA A 36 2.71 -1.68 -6.31
C ALA A 36 4.08 -2.01 -5.70
N ILE A 37 4.54 -1.19 -4.74
CA ILE A 37 5.77 -1.45 -3.99
C ILE A 37 5.61 -2.69 -3.08
N ALA A 38 4.50 -2.82 -2.38
CA ALA A 38 4.21 -3.99 -1.55
C ALA A 38 4.17 -5.29 -2.38
N ALA A 39 3.55 -5.26 -3.56
CA ALA A 39 3.49 -6.39 -4.49
C ALA A 39 4.87 -6.80 -5.02
N PHE A 40 5.73 -5.83 -5.33
CA PHE A 40 7.14 -6.08 -5.67
C PHE A 40 7.85 -6.83 -4.55
N LEU A 41 7.76 -6.32 -3.32
CA LEU A 41 8.43 -6.89 -2.14
C LEU A 41 7.93 -8.30 -1.84
N LEU A 42 6.61 -8.52 -1.87
CA LEU A 42 5.99 -9.82 -1.68
C LEU A 42 6.49 -10.84 -2.72
N THR A 43 6.43 -10.48 -3.99
CA THR A 43 6.78 -11.39 -5.09
C THR A 43 8.27 -11.72 -5.09
N LYS A 44 9.11 -10.73 -4.74
CA LYS A 44 10.54 -10.92 -4.54
C LYS A 44 10.83 -11.94 -3.44
N GLU A 45 10.14 -11.87 -2.30
CA GLU A 45 10.38 -12.83 -1.20
C GLU A 45 9.84 -14.23 -1.48
N VAL A 46 8.75 -14.35 -2.23
CA VAL A 46 8.21 -15.67 -2.62
C VAL A 46 9.10 -16.36 -3.65
N THR A 47 9.62 -15.61 -4.63
CA THR A 47 10.32 -16.19 -5.79
C THR A 47 11.85 -16.16 -5.64
N GLY A 48 12.39 -15.33 -4.73
CA GLY A 48 13.82 -15.05 -4.61
C GLY A 48 14.40 -14.27 -5.79
N ARG A 49 13.58 -13.85 -6.76
CA ARG A 49 14.01 -13.18 -8.00
C ARG A 49 13.47 -11.75 -8.07
N PRO A 50 14.33 -10.72 -8.21
CA PRO A 50 13.88 -9.33 -8.29
C PRO A 50 13.13 -9.04 -9.59
N GLU A 51 13.45 -9.74 -10.68
CA GLU A 51 12.80 -9.61 -11.98
C GLU A 51 11.30 -9.93 -11.91
N ALA A 52 10.94 -11.03 -11.25
CA ALA A 52 9.55 -11.43 -11.04
C ALA A 52 8.77 -10.38 -10.22
N GLY A 53 9.43 -9.77 -9.23
CA GLY A 53 8.86 -8.65 -8.47
C GLY A 53 8.56 -7.44 -9.35
N LEU A 54 9.45 -7.11 -10.28
CA LEU A 54 9.27 -5.96 -11.17
C LEU A 54 8.08 -6.17 -12.11
N PHE A 55 7.93 -7.38 -12.67
CA PHE A 55 6.77 -7.75 -13.47
C PHE A 55 5.47 -7.72 -12.67
N SER A 56 5.48 -8.20 -11.43
CA SER A 56 4.32 -8.14 -10.54
C SER A 56 3.85 -6.71 -10.28
N ALA A 57 4.77 -5.79 -9.96
CA ALA A 57 4.45 -4.38 -9.77
C ALA A 57 3.90 -3.73 -11.05
N LEU A 58 4.48 -4.05 -12.21
CA LEU A 58 3.99 -3.57 -13.51
C LEU A 58 2.57 -4.04 -13.79
N PHE A 59 2.30 -5.34 -13.61
CA PHE A 59 0.97 -5.91 -13.86
C PHE A 59 -0.09 -5.36 -12.92
N LEU A 60 0.24 -5.15 -11.65
CA LEU A 60 -0.68 -4.54 -10.70
C LEU A 60 -1.00 -3.09 -11.08
N GLY A 61 0.00 -2.32 -11.51
CA GLY A 61 -0.16 -0.92 -11.89
C GLY A 61 -1.09 -0.69 -13.08
N ILE A 62 -1.15 -1.64 -14.02
CA ILE A 62 -2.01 -1.55 -15.22
C ILE A 62 -3.31 -2.37 -15.09
N CYS A 63 -3.51 -3.11 -14.01
CA CYS A 63 -4.63 -4.02 -13.86
C CYS A 63 -5.96 -3.24 -13.80
N PRO A 64 -6.88 -3.40 -14.78
CA PRO A 64 -8.12 -2.62 -14.83
C PRO A 64 -9.03 -2.90 -13.62
N SER A 65 -8.99 -4.13 -13.09
CA SER A 65 -9.74 -4.53 -11.91
C SER A 65 -9.27 -3.83 -10.63
N TYR A 66 -8.00 -3.44 -10.54
CA TYR A 66 -7.48 -2.68 -9.42
C TYR A 66 -7.67 -1.16 -9.62
N LEU A 67 -7.49 -0.70 -10.85
CA LEU A 67 -7.70 0.70 -11.23
C LEU A 67 -9.14 1.17 -10.99
N SER A 68 -10.15 0.32 -11.26
CA SER A 68 -11.55 0.67 -11.03
C SER A 68 -11.88 1.00 -9.56
N ARG A 69 -11.14 0.42 -8.61
CA ARG A 69 -11.30 0.63 -7.17
C ARG A 69 -10.42 1.73 -6.60
N SER A 70 -9.35 2.09 -7.31
CA SER A 70 -8.32 3.03 -6.84
C SER A 70 -8.22 4.30 -7.68
N VAL A 71 -9.28 4.66 -8.42
CA VAL A 71 -9.33 5.88 -9.24
C VAL A 71 -9.37 7.13 -8.37
N ALA A 72 -8.78 8.23 -8.85
CA ALA A 72 -8.86 9.52 -8.18
C ALA A 72 -10.33 9.92 -7.96
N GLY A 73 -10.67 10.26 -6.71
CA GLY A 73 -12.04 10.56 -6.30
C GLY A 73 -12.85 9.37 -5.80
N SER A 74 -12.37 8.13 -6.00
CA SER A 74 -12.92 6.94 -5.33
C SER A 74 -12.38 6.86 -3.90
N TYR A 75 -13.10 7.49 -2.97
CA TYR A 75 -12.77 7.48 -1.55
C TYR A 75 -13.53 6.36 -0.85
N ASP A 76 -13.11 5.11 -1.09
CA ASP A 76 -13.67 3.91 -0.46
C ASP A 76 -12.58 3.13 0.30
N ASN A 77 -13.01 2.26 1.22
CA ASN A 77 -12.14 1.44 2.09
C ASN A 77 -11.24 0.49 1.31
N GLU A 78 -11.65 0.08 0.11
CA GLU A 78 -10.89 -0.84 -0.74
C GLU A 78 -9.49 -0.28 -1.08
N ALA A 79 -9.37 1.05 -1.27
CA ALA A 79 -8.10 1.67 -1.66
C ALA A 79 -6.99 1.47 -0.60
N VAL A 80 -7.35 1.53 0.69
CA VAL A 80 -6.41 1.32 1.80
C VAL A 80 -6.31 -0.17 2.16
N ALA A 81 -7.42 -0.90 2.09
CA ALA A 81 -7.47 -2.32 2.47
C ALA A 81 -6.57 -3.20 1.59
N ILE A 82 -6.54 -2.96 0.28
CA ILE A 82 -5.72 -3.77 -0.65
C ILE A 82 -4.22 -3.56 -0.38
N PHE A 83 -3.81 -2.32 -0.07
CA PHE A 83 -2.44 -2.03 0.36
C PHE A 83 -2.09 -2.77 1.65
N ALA A 84 -2.93 -2.66 2.68
CA ALA A 84 -2.70 -3.30 3.97
C ALA A 84 -2.55 -4.82 3.81
N LEU A 85 -3.48 -5.46 3.10
CA LEU A 85 -3.46 -6.89 2.81
C LEU A 85 -2.17 -7.34 2.11
N ALA A 86 -1.74 -6.63 1.07
CA ALA A 86 -0.50 -6.95 0.35
C ALA A 86 0.74 -6.82 1.27
N ASN A 87 0.76 -5.79 2.11
CA ASN A 87 1.83 -5.56 3.07
C ASN A 87 1.85 -6.62 4.18
N THR A 88 0.71 -7.01 4.74
CA THR A 88 0.61 -8.07 5.75
C THR A 88 1.13 -9.40 5.21
N PHE A 89 0.77 -9.77 3.97
CA PHE A 89 1.30 -10.98 3.35
C PHE A 89 2.80 -10.91 3.11
N TYR A 90 3.34 -9.76 2.69
CA TYR A 90 4.79 -9.58 2.56
C TYR A 90 5.51 -9.83 3.90
N VAL A 91 5.07 -9.14 4.96
CA VAL A 91 5.72 -9.25 6.28
C VAL A 91 5.55 -10.65 6.86
N PHE A 92 4.39 -11.28 6.65
CA PHE A 92 4.15 -12.66 7.07
C PHE A 92 5.09 -13.65 6.38
N VAL A 93 5.21 -13.62 5.05
CA VAL A 93 6.14 -14.49 4.31
C VAL A 93 7.58 -14.25 4.76
N LYS A 94 7.95 -12.98 4.96
CA LYS A 94 9.28 -12.63 5.45
C LYS A 94 9.55 -13.14 6.87
N ALA A 95 8.55 -13.10 7.74
CA ALA A 95 8.63 -13.62 9.10
C ALA A 95 8.87 -15.14 9.09
N VAL A 96 8.13 -15.88 8.25
CA VAL A 96 8.29 -17.33 8.10
C VAL A 96 9.66 -17.68 7.53
N ASN A 97 10.13 -16.98 6.50
CA ASN A 97 11.43 -17.25 5.88
C ASN A 97 12.62 -16.91 6.79
N THR A 98 12.52 -15.84 7.60
CA THR A 98 13.62 -15.39 8.47
C THR A 98 13.61 -16.08 9.83
N GLY A 99 12.44 -16.51 10.32
CA GLY A 99 12.26 -17.05 11.67
C GLY A 99 12.46 -16.03 12.80
N SER A 100 12.33 -14.72 12.53
CA SER A 100 12.54 -13.67 13.53
C SER A 100 11.25 -13.20 14.19
N MET A 101 11.28 -13.11 15.51
CA MET A 101 10.15 -12.62 16.33
C MET A 101 9.77 -11.17 16.02
N LEU A 102 10.73 -10.35 15.59
CA LEU A 102 10.46 -8.95 15.18
C LEU A 102 9.56 -8.89 13.94
N TRP A 103 9.82 -9.74 12.94
CA TRP A 103 8.98 -9.80 11.74
C TRP A 103 7.59 -10.37 12.06
N SER A 104 7.48 -11.31 12.99
CA SER A 104 6.18 -11.80 13.47
C SER A 104 5.38 -10.73 14.21
N MET A 105 6.01 -9.91 15.05
CA MET A 105 5.35 -8.76 15.67
C MET A 105 4.87 -7.74 14.63
N LEU A 106 5.71 -7.42 13.63
CA LEU A 106 5.34 -6.53 12.55
C LEU A 106 4.17 -7.08 11.72
N ALA A 107 4.12 -8.39 11.48
CA ALA A 107 3.00 -9.03 10.78
C ALA A 107 1.68 -8.96 11.57
N ALA A 108 1.75 -8.96 12.91
CA ALA A 108 0.56 -8.84 13.75
C ALA A 108 -0.03 -7.42 13.80
N VAL A 109 0.81 -6.40 13.53
CA VAL A 109 0.41 -4.98 13.54
C VAL A 109 0.02 -4.49 12.15
N ALA A 110 0.60 -5.08 11.09
CA ALA A 110 0.39 -4.72 9.69
C ALA A 110 -1.01 -5.11 9.18
#